data_AF-A0A354WMY3-F1
#
_entry.id   AF-A0A354WMY3-F1
#
_cell.length_a   1.000
_cell.length_b   1.000
_cell.length_c   1.000
_cell.angle_alpha   90.00
_cell.angle_beta   90.00
_cell.angle_gamma   90.00
#
_symmetry.space_group_name_H-M   'P 1'
#
loop_
_entity.id
_entity.type
_entity.pdbx_description
1 polymer ?
#
loop_
_entity_poly.entity_id
_entity_poly.type
_entity_poly.pdbx_seq_one_letter_code
_entity_poly.pdbx_strand_id
1 'polypeptide(L)'
;VPACFRAMVMNTPRTSHIRKGLDLTKVQLADTTGRLNVTFFNNRFAAQQLEYGREYIFYGAVSGDFIGYSMTNPVFETPASQPVTTRRIL
;
A
#
# COMPACT_ATOMS: atom_id res chain seq x y z
N VAL A 1 -1.65 14.21 0.54
CA VAL A 1 -1.14 14.50 1.90
C VAL A 1 -0.29 13.31 2.36
N PRO A 2 0.95 13.49 2.87
CA PRO A 2 1.73 12.38 3.41
C PRO A 2 1.04 11.78 4.64
N ALA A 3 0.97 10.46 4.72
CA ALA A 3 0.41 9.75 5.85
C ALA A 3 1.22 8.49 6.17
N CYS A 4 1.22 8.12 7.45
CA CYS A 4 1.75 6.85 7.93
C CYS A 4 0.66 6.15 8.74
N PHE A 5 0.32 4.92 8.39
CA PHE A 5 -0.72 4.16 9.08
C PHE A 5 -0.45 2.66 9.01
N ARG A 6 -1.04 1.92 9.95
CA ARG A 6 -1.02 0.46 9.98
C ARG A 6 -2.31 -0.07 9.36
N ALA A 7 -2.19 -1.00 8.43
CA ALA A 7 -3.36 -1.62 7.80
C ALA A 7 -3.09 -3.07 7.39
N MET A 8 -4.17 -3.84 7.28
CA MET A 8 -4.17 -5.22 6.82
C MET A 8 -4.40 -5.29 5.32
N VAL A 9 -3.71 -6.22 4.66
CA VAL A 9 -3.90 -6.53 3.24
C VAL A 9 -5.16 -7.39 3.05
N MET A 10 -6.14 -6.86 2.32
CA MET A 10 -7.48 -7.45 2.17
C MET A 10 -7.67 -8.27 0.90
N ASN A 11 -6.70 -8.28 0.00
CA ASN A 11 -6.72 -9.14 -1.18
C ASN A 11 -5.31 -9.51 -1.62
N THR A 12 -5.17 -10.64 -2.29
CA THR A 12 -3.89 -11.01 -2.91
C THR A 12 -3.51 -9.96 -3.96
N PRO A 13 -2.31 -9.36 -3.89
CA PRO A 13 -1.83 -8.42 -4.89
C PRO A 13 -1.84 -9.04 -6.29
N ARG A 14 -2.54 -8.42 -7.23
CA ARG A 14 -2.60 -8.86 -8.63
C ARG A 14 -1.95 -7.85 -9.53
N THR A 15 -0.90 -8.28 -10.23
CA THR A 15 -0.21 -7.46 -11.24
C THR A 15 -0.89 -7.62 -12.60
N SER A 16 -1.11 -6.51 -13.27
CA SER A 16 -1.61 -6.41 -14.65
C SER A 16 -0.61 -5.62 -15.48
N HIS A 17 -0.27 -6.15 -16.65
CA HIS A 17 0.48 -5.41 -17.66
C HIS A 17 -0.47 -4.48 -18.39
N ILE A 18 -0.22 -3.17 -18.30
CA ILE A 18 -1.05 -2.13 -18.94
C ILE A 18 -0.32 -1.51 -20.14
N ARG A 19 -1.02 -0.61 -20.85
CA ARG A 19 -0.51 0.08 -22.04
C ARG A 19 0.82 0.79 -21.73
N LYS A 20 1.68 0.91 -22.74
CA LYS A 20 2.99 1.59 -22.66
C LYS A 20 4.04 0.86 -21.79
N GLY A 21 3.90 -0.45 -21.61
CA GLY A 21 4.91 -1.27 -20.91
C GLY A 21 4.99 -0.99 -19.41
N LEU A 22 3.88 -0.58 -18.80
CA LEU A 22 3.79 -0.35 -17.36
C LEU A 22 3.18 -1.57 -16.67
N ASP A 23 3.73 -1.93 -15.52
CA ASP A 23 3.15 -2.93 -14.63
C ASP A 23 2.35 -2.21 -13.55
N LEU A 24 1.11 -2.64 -13.35
CA LEU A 24 0.24 -2.07 -12.35
C LEU A 24 -0.22 -3.18 -11.40
N THR A 25 0.02 -3.00 -10.10
CA THR A 25 -0.48 -3.91 -9.06
C THR A 25 -1.42 -3.16 -8.13
N LYS A 26 -2.66 -3.63 -8.00
CA LYS A 26 -3.65 -3.05 -7.06
C LYS A 26 -3.78 -3.92 -5.83
N VAL A 27 -3.83 -3.29 -4.67
CA VAL A 27 -4.03 -3.92 -3.37
C VAL A 27 -5.04 -3.10 -2.59
N GLN A 28 -5.96 -3.78 -1.90
CA GLN A 28 -6.87 -3.17 -0.95
C GLN A 28 -6.31 -3.34 0.46
N LEU A 29 -6.28 -2.25 1.20
CA LEU A 29 -5.90 -2.21 2.60
C LEU A 29 -7.12 -1.86 3.44
N ALA A 30 -7.20 -2.40 4.66
CA ALA A 30 -8.21 -2.00 5.63
C ALA A 30 -7.65 -1.93 7.04
N ASP A 31 -8.26 -1.06 7.83
CA ASP A 31 -8.08 -0.96 9.28
C ASP A 31 -9.47 -0.93 9.95
N THR A 32 -9.53 -0.58 11.24
CA THR A 32 -10.80 -0.47 11.98
C THR A 32 -11.68 0.71 11.54
N THR A 33 -11.13 1.65 10.79
CA THR A 33 -11.81 2.90 10.39
C THR A 33 -12.35 2.85 8.97
N GLY A 34 -11.69 2.12 8.07
CA GLY A 34 -12.10 2.08 6.68
C GLY A 34 -11.19 1.27 5.77
N ARG A 35 -11.28 1.59 4.48
CA ARG A 35 -10.56 0.92 3.39
C ARG A 35 -9.82 1.92 2.53
N LEU A 36 -8.68 1.49 2.01
CA LEU A 36 -7.81 2.28 1.13
C LEU A 36 -7.38 1.46 -0.08
N ASN A 37 -7.47 2.05 -1.27
CA ASN A 37 -6.95 1.44 -2.48
C ASN A 37 -5.50 1.86 -2.73
N VAL A 38 -4.59 0.90 -2.81
CA VAL A 38 -3.18 1.14 -3.09
C VAL A 38 -2.82 0.63 -4.48
N THR A 39 -2.08 1.44 -5.23
CA THR A 39 -1.58 1.08 -6.56
C THR A 39 -0.06 1.17 -6.60
N PHE A 40 0.59 0.10 -7.05
CA PHE A 40 2.01 0.05 -7.34
C PHE A 40 2.23 0.06 -8.85
N PHE A 41 3.02 1.01 -9.36
CA PHE A 41 3.47 1.08 -10.75
C PHE A 41 4.91 0.60 -10.87
N ASN A 42 5.18 -0.31 -11.80
CA ASN A 42 6.49 -0.89 -12.10
C ASN A 42 7.21 -1.52 -10.89
N ASN A 43 6.47 -1.79 -9.82
CA ASN A 43 7.03 -2.30 -8.57
C ASN A 43 6.39 -3.63 -8.16
N ARG A 44 6.45 -4.61 -9.09
CA ARG A 44 5.89 -5.95 -8.89
C ARG A 44 6.49 -6.67 -7.68
N PHE A 45 7.79 -6.48 -7.43
CA PHE A 45 8.52 -7.16 -6.36
C PHE A 45 8.10 -6.67 -4.97
N ALA A 46 7.87 -5.36 -4.80
CA ALA A 46 7.34 -4.84 -3.56
C ALA A 46 5.91 -5.35 -3.34
N ALA A 47 5.08 -5.33 -4.38
CA ALA A 47 3.71 -5.79 -4.25
C ALA A 47 3.60 -7.29 -3.94
N GLN A 48 4.49 -8.15 -4.45
CA GLN A 48 4.51 -9.58 -4.16
C GLN A 48 4.89 -9.93 -2.71
N GLN A 49 5.54 -9.01 -1.98
CA GLN A 49 5.87 -9.20 -0.56
C GLN A 49 4.68 -8.97 0.37
N LEU A 50 3.60 -8.38 -0.14
CA LEU A 50 2.37 -8.19 0.63
C LEU A 50 1.58 -9.49 0.68
N GLU A 51 1.38 -9.99 1.89
CA GLU A 51 0.62 -11.21 2.13
C GLU A 51 -0.80 -10.87 2.56
N TYR A 52 -1.78 -11.55 1.95
CA TYR A 52 -3.18 -11.44 2.35
C TYR A 52 -3.36 -11.77 3.85
N GLY A 53 -4.13 -10.95 4.55
CA GLY A 53 -4.40 -11.11 5.98
C GLY A 53 -3.25 -10.68 6.90
N ARG A 54 -2.09 -10.28 6.36
CA ARG A 54 -1.02 -9.68 7.16
C ARG A 54 -1.14 -8.17 7.25
N GLU A 55 -0.65 -7.66 8.37
CA GLU A 55 -0.58 -6.24 8.64
C GLU A 55 0.81 -5.68 8.36
N TYR A 56 0.84 -4.48 7.81
CA TYR A 56 2.04 -3.72 7.52
C TYR A 56 1.82 -2.26 7.90
N ILE A 57 2.92 -1.53 8.05
CA ILE A 57 2.91 -0.09 8.20
C ILE A 57 3.21 0.50 6.83
N PHE A 58 2.31 1.33 6.35
CA PHE A 58 2.44 2.00 5.06
C PHE A 58 2.80 3.46 5.26
N TYR A 59 3.64 3.97 4.37
CA TYR A 59 3.96 5.39 4.30
C TYR A 59 3.94 5.86 2.85
N GLY A 60 3.24 6.97 2.62
CA GLY A 60 3.12 7.55 1.29
C GLY A 60 2.15 8.73 1.26
N ALA A 61 1.94 9.28 0.07
CA ALA A 61 0.96 10.34 -0.12
C ALA A 61 -0.43 9.73 -0.35
N VAL A 62 -1.37 9.99 0.57
CA VAL A 62 -2.79 9.72 0.37
C VAL A 62 -3.34 10.78 -0.59
N SER A 63 -4.03 10.32 -1.61
CA SER A 63 -4.80 11.10 -2.58
C SER A 63 -6.25 10.59 -2.56
N GLY A 64 -7.22 11.46 -2.38
CA GLY A 64 -8.62 11.06 -2.37
C GLY A 64 -9.54 12.25 -2.39
N ASP A 65 -10.71 12.03 -2.98
CA ASP A 65 -11.85 12.94 -2.95
C ASP A 65 -12.94 12.33 -2.04
N PHE A 66 -14.12 12.96 -1.97
CA PHE A 66 -15.25 12.50 -1.14
C PHE A 66 -15.71 11.04 -1.38
N ILE A 67 -15.31 10.42 -2.49
CA ILE A 67 -15.75 9.08 -2.90
C ILE A 67 -14.77 7.98 -2.44
N GLY A 68 -13.54 8.33 -2.08
CA GLY A 68 -12.60 7.35 -1.56
C GLY A 68 -11.15 7.80 -1.56
N TYR A 69 -10.37 7.15 -0.71
CA TYR A 69 -8.93 7.39 -0.57
C TYR A 69 -8.13 6.37 -1.38
N SER A 70 -7.00 6.84 -1.90
CA SER A 70 -6.04 6.04 -2.64
C SER A 70 -4.61 6.44 -2.30
N MET A 71 -3.65 5.56 -2.60
CA MET A 71 -2.23 5.85 -2.45
C MET A 71 -1.48 5.19 -3.61
N THR A 72 -0.47 5.89 -4.12
CA THR A 72 0.36 5.40 -5.22
C THR A 72 1.79 5.18 -4.75
N ASN A 73 2.35 4.01 -5.07
CA ASN A 73 3.72 3.60 -4.74
C ASN A 73 4.13 3.88 -3.28
N PRO A 74 3.37 3.42 -2.27
CA PRO A 74 3.84 3.53 -0.90
C PRO A 74 5.07 2.68 -0.64
N VAL A 75 5.83 3.11 0.36
CA VAL A 75 6.76 2.21 1.05
C VAL A 75 6.00 1.53 2.18
N PHE A 76 6.42 0.31 2.51
CA PHE A 76 5.81 -0.43 3.62
C PHE A 76 6.86 -1.24 4.37
N GLU A 77 6.57 -1.48 5.64
CA GLU A 77 7.43 -2.20 6.57
C GLU A 77 6.58 -3.15 7.43
N THR A 78 7.16 -4.25 7.88
CA THR A 78 6.48 -5.11 8.86
C THR A 78 6.47 -4.41 10.22
N PRO A 79 5.44 -4.58 11.06
CA PRO A 79 5.39 -3.94 12.38
C PRO A 79 6.61 -4.23 13.26
N ALA A 80 7.18 -5.43 13.12
CA ALA A 80 8.35 -5.91 13.86
C ALA A 80 9.71 -5.45 13.30
N SER A 81 9.76 -4.91 12.09
CA SER A 81 11.01 -4.37 11.52
C SER A 81 11.44 -3.07 12.21
N GLN A 82 12.69 -2.66 12.04
CA GLN A 82 13.14 -1.33 12.48
C GLN A 82 12.55 -0.23 11.57
N PRO A 83 12.13 0.93 12.12
CA PRO A 83 11.61 2.05 11.32
C PRO A 83 12.75 2.73 10.54
N VAL A 84 12.99 2.30 9.29
CA VAL A 84 14.05 2.89 8.45
C VAL A 84 13.45 3.76 7.35
N THR A 85 12.33 3.33 6.77
CA THR A 85 11.75 3.86 5.54
C THR A 85 10.37 4.46 5.77
N THR A 86 9.56 3.83 6.63
CA THR A 86 8.32 4.45 7.07
C THR A 86 8.66 5.52 8.09
N ARG A 87 8.30 6.79 7.85
CA ARG A 87 8.50 7.91 8.79
C ARG A 87 7.59 7.80 10.03
N ARG A 88 7.42 6.60 10.59
CA ARG A 88 6.62 6.35 11.79
C ARG A 88 7.36 6.88 13.01
N ILE A 89 6.62 7.57 13.87
CA ILE A 89 7.09 8.00 15.18
C ILE A 89 6.63 6.91 16.17
N LEU A 90 7.58 6.34 16.90
CA LEU A 90 7.34 5.33 17.94
C LEU A 90 6.89 5.98 19.25
#